data_AF-X1K9S4-F1
#
_entry.id   AF-X1K9S4-F1
#
_cell.length_a   1.000
_cell.length_b   1.000
_cell.length_c   1.000
_cell.angle_alpha   90.00
_cell.angle_beta   90.00
_cell.angle_gamma   90.00
#
_symmetry.space_group_name_H-M   'P 1'
#
loop_
_entity.id
_entity.type
_entity.pdbx_description
1 polymer ?
#
loop_
_entity_poly.entity_id
_entity_poly.type
_entity_poly.pdbx_seq_one_letter_code
_entity_poly.pdbx_strand_id
1 'polypeptide(L)'
;MHNIPDEVQFIMVDPKRVELTPFNSIPHLATPVIVDTNKALGTLRWLNQEMDKRYQKLAASGARNIAGYNRNKQGEERLPYLVLIIDELADLMMAGFDEVEHILCRLAQLARATGIHLVVATQRPSVD
;
A
#
# COMPACT_ATOMS: atom_id res chain seq x y z
N MET A 1 -1.35 6.27 18.81
CA MET A 1 -0.58 6.28 17.55
C MET A 1 0.50 7.33 17.67
N HIS A 2 1.75 6.99 17.38
CA HIS A 2 2.88 7.93 17.47
C HIS A 2 3.13 8.73 16.18
N ASN A 3 2.41 8.41 15.08
CA ASN A 3 2.51 9.08 13.79
C ASN A 3 1.16 9.69 13.40
N ILE A 4 1.19 10.87 12.77
CA ILE A 4 -0.01 11.56 12.29
C ILE A 4 -0.43 11.06 10.89
N PRO A 5 -1.70 11.25 10.46
CA PRO A 5 -2.19 10.80 9.15
C PRO A 5 -1.35 11.30 7.95
N ASP A 6 -0.80 12.50 8.06
CA ASP A 6 0.04 13.11 7.03
C ASP A 6 1.41 12.42 6.89
N GLU A 7 1.81 11.62 7.88
CA GLU A 7 3.05 10.86 7.85
C GLU A 7 2.85 9.41 7.42
N VAL A 8 1.73 8.80 7.80
CA VAL A 8 1.43 7.39 7.50
C VAL A 8 -0.03 7.25 7.12
N GLN A 9 -0.27 6.63 5.97
CA GLN A 9 -1.60 6.23 5.54
C GLN A 9 -1.70 4.72 5.32
N PHE A 10 -2.84 4.16 5.70
CA PHE A 10 -3.17 2.75 5.55
C PHE A 10 -4.11 2.55 4.37
N ILE A 11 -3.85 1.47 3.64
CA ILE A 11 -4.76 0.90 2.67
C ILE A 11 -5.04 -0.51 3.17
N MET A 12 -6.29 -0.78 3.53
CA MET A 12 -6.69 -2.05 4.16
C MET A 12 -7.60 -2.83 3.22
N VAL A 13 -7.28 -4.10 3.00
CA VAL A 13 -8.06 -5.04 2.18
C VAL A 13 -8.53 -6.19 3.07
N ASP A 14 -9.85 -6.33 3.20
CA ASP A 14 -10.54 -7.30 4.05
C ASP A 14 -11.77 -7.85 3.31
N PRO A 15 -11.57 -8.83 2.41
CA PRO A 15 -12.66 -9.42 1.62
C PRO A 15 -13.73 -10.09 2.49
N LYS A 16 -13.35 -10.56 3.68
CA LYS A 16 -14.22 -11.28 4.62
C LYS A 16 -15.03 -10.34 5.52
N ARG A 17 -14.64 -9.07 5.64
CA ARG A 17 -15.29 -8.02 6.43
C ARG A 17 -15.27 -8.29 7.94
N VAL A 18 -14.27 -9.01 8.42
CA VAL A 18 -14.20 -9.44 9.83
C VAL A 18 -13.15 -8.64 10.58
N GLU A 19 -11.92 -8.62 10.08
CA GLU A 19 -10.76 -8.22 10.88
C GLU A 19 -10.44 -6.72 10.75
N LEU A 20 -10.52 -6.15 9.53
CA LEU A 20 -10.06 -4.78 9.29
C LEU A 20 -11.20 -3.75 9.22
N THR A 21 -12.43 -4.20 8.95
CA THR A 21 -13.60 -3.31 8.87
C THR A 21 -13.82 -2.41 10.11
N PRO A 22 -13.54 -2.85 11.36
CA PRO A 22 -13.60 -1.98 12.55
C PRO A 22 -12.69 -0.73 12.49
N PHE A 23 -11.69 -0.72 11.61
CA PHE A 23 -10.76 0.42 11.48
C PHE A 23 -11.29 1.56 10.59
N ASN A 24 -12.47 1.46 9.99
CA ASN A 24 -13.02 2.49 9.08
C ASN A 24 -13.11 3.91 9.68
N SER A 25 -13.07 4.06 11.01
CA SER A 25 -13.12 5.35 11.69
C SER A 25 -11.76 6.02 11.93
N ILE A 26 -10.64 5.38 11.57
CA ILE A 26 -9.31 5.98 11.81
C ILE A 26 -8.97 7.01 10.73
N PRO A 27 -8.36 8.15 11.09
CA PRO A 27 -8.04 9.20 10.12
C PRO A 27 -6.88 8.84 9.18
N HIS A 28 -6.13 7.79 9.50
CA HIS A 28 -4.99 7.31 8.70
C HIS A 28 -5.41 6.52 7.46
N LEU A 29 -6.69 6.20 7.27
CA LEU A 29 -7.13 5.47 6.08
C LEU A 29 -7.06 6.35 4.83
N ALA A 30 -6.33 5.89 3.81
CA ALA A 30 -6.33 6.53 2.49
C ALA A 30 -7.66 6.34 1.75
N THR A 31 -8.39 5.29 2.09
CA THR A 31 -9.71 4.92 1.56
C THR A 31 -10.43 4.09 2.62
N PRO A 32 -11.79 4.06 2.65
CA PRO A 32 -12.51 3.06 3.42
C PRO A 32 -11.99 1.66 3.13
N VAL A 33 -12.08 0.78 4.13
CA VAL A 33 -11.59 -0.61 4.06
C VAL A 33 -12.18 -1.29 2.82
N ILE A 34 -11.29 -1.86 2.01
CA ILE A 34 -11.64 -2.44 0.71
C ILE A 34 -12.11 -3.87 0.94
N VAL A 35 -13.39 -4.12 0.69
CA VAL A 35 -14.03 -5.43 0.85
C VAL A 35 -14.29 -6.14 -0.48
N ASP A 36 -14.13 -5.43 -1.60
CA ASP A 36 -14.37 -5.94 -2.94
C ASP A 36 -13.03 -6.27 -3.62
N THR A 37 -12.91 -7.49 -4.13
CA THR A 37 -11.66 -8.00 -4.71
C THR A 37 -11.26 -7.26 -5.99
N ASN A 38 -12.22 -6.81 -6.81
CA ASN A 38 -11.92 -6.02 -8.01
C ASN A 38 -11.41 -4.63 -7.65
N LYS A 39 -11.98 -4.00 -6.61
CA LYS A 39 -11.45 -2.74 -6.06
C LYS A 39 -10.05 -2.93 -5.51
N ALA A 40 -9.78 -4.05 -4.82
CA ALA A 40 -8.44 -4.36 -4.33
C ALA A 40 -7.42 -4.48 -5.47
N LEU A 41 -7.76 -5.15 -6.58
CA LEU A 41 -6.94 -5.18 -7.79
C LEU A 41 -6.68 -3.77 -8.35
N GLY A 42 -7.73 -2.95 -8.43
CA GLY A 42 -7.59 -1.54 -8.82
C GLY A 42 -6.63 -0.75 -7.92
N THR A 43 -6.67 -0.99 -6.61
CA THR A 43 -5.78 -0.38 -5.64
C THR A 43 -4.34 -0.86 -5.75
N LEU A 44 -4.12 -2.15 -6.03
CA LEU A 44 -2.79 -2.70 -6.32
C LEU A 44 -2.18 -2.03 -7.57
N ARG A 45 -2.95 -1.89 -8.65
CA ARG A 45 -2.53 -1.16 -9.86
C ARG A 45 -2.18 0.30 -9.56
N TRP A 46 -3.00 0.97 -8.76
CA TRP A 46 -2.75 2.34 -8.34
C TRP A 46 -1.47 2.45 -7.50
N LEU A 47 -1.24 1.55 -6.55
CA LEU A 47 -0.01 1.51 -5.74
C LEU A 47 1.23 1.34 -6.61
N ASN A 48 1.14 0.50 -7.64
CA ASN A 48 2.21 0.29 -8.60
C ASN A 48 2.54 1.59 -9.37
N GLN A 49 1.53 2.31 -9.82
CA GLN A 49 1.70 3.61 -10.48
C GLN A 49 2.20 4.69 -9.52
N GLU A 50 1.72 4.70 -8.28
CA GLU A 50 2.15 5.63 -7.26
C GLU A 50 3.62 5.42 -6.89
N MET A 51 4.07 4.17 -6.81
CA MET A 51 5.49 3.84 -6.67
C MET A 51 6.32 4.47 -7.79
N ASP A 52 5.91 4.33 -9.05
CA ASP A 52 6.62 4.90 -10.21
C ASP A 52 6.67 6.43 -10.15
N LYS A 53 5.54 7.07 -9.83
CA LYS A 53 5.46 8.54 -9.65
C LYS A 53 6.38 9.02 -8.54
N ARG A 54 6.40 8.33 -7.40
CA ARG A 54 7.29 8.66 -6.29
C ARG A 54 8.74 8.50 -6.70
N TYR A 55 9.08 7.43 -7.40
CA TYR A 55 10.45 7.21 -7.89
C TYR A 55 10.93 8.37 -8.78
N GLN A 56 10.08 8.86 -9.69
CA GLN A 56 10.37 10.03 -10.51
C GLN A 56 10.57 11.30 -9.67
N LYS A 57 9.71 11.54 -8.68
CA LYS A 57 9.85 12.68 -7.74
C LYS A 57 11.16 12.62 -6.95
N LEU A 58 11.52 11.44 -6.44
CA LEU A 58 12.78 11.20 -5.73
C LEU A 58 13.97 11.54 -6.64
N ALA A 59 14.01 10.96 -7.84
CA ALA A 59 15.07 11.18 -8.82
C ALA A 59 15.20 12.66 -9.21
N ALA A 60 14.09 13.34 -9.51
CA ALA A 60 14.09 14.76 -9.87
C ALA A 60 14.61 15.67 -8.75
N SER A 61 14.41 15.28 -7.49
CA SER A 61 14.93 16.00 -6.31
C SER A 61 16.35 15.60 -5.89
N GLY A 62 16.94 14.58 -6.52
CA GLY A 62 18.20 13.98 -6.07
C GLY A 62 18.11 13.19 -4.75
N ALA A 63 16.89 12.94 -4.24
CA ALA A 63 16.69 12.20 -3.00
C ALA A 63 16.86 10.69 -3.21
N ARG A 64 17.55 10.02 -2.29
CA ARG A 64 17.75 8.55 -2.31
C ARG A 64 16.56 7.76 -1.81
N ASN A 65 15.68 8.37 -1.02
CA ASN A 65 14.50 7.74 -0.44
C ASN A 65 13.49 8.81 0.03
N ILE A 66 12.30 8.36 0.40
CA ILE A 66 11.20 9.20 0.89
C ILE A 66 11.59 10.09 2.08
N ALA A 67 12.40 9.61 3.03
CA ALA A 67 12.86 10.42 4.15
C ALA A 67 13.76 11.58 3.69
N GLY A 68 14.64 11.32 2.72
CA GLY A 68 15.45 12.34 2.08
C GLY A 68 14.61 13.36 1.32
N TYR A 69 13.60 12.91 0.59
CA TYR A 69 12.66 13.77 -0.14
C TYR A 69 11.86 14.65 0.80
N ASN A 70 11.30 14.07 1.86
CA ASN A 70 10.42 14.75 2.80
C ASN A 70 11.14 15.74 3.74
N ARG A 71 12.47 15.71 3.82
CA ARG A 71 13.25 16.50 4.80
C ARG A 71 12.91 17.98 4.78
N ASN A 72 12.73 18.55 3.58
CA ASN A 72 12.47 19.97 3.37
C ASN A 72 11.07 20.22 2.77
N LYS A 73 10.15 19.25 2.91
CA LYS A 73 8.79 19.32 2.35
C LYS A 73 7.76 19.43 3.46
N GLN A 74 6.72 20.22 3.21
CA GLN A 74 5.63 20.50 4.14
C GLN A 74 4.29 20.43 3.41
N GLY A 75 3.21 20.24 4.17
CA GLY A 75 1.85 20.13 3.63
C GLY A 75 1.75 19.08 2.53
N GLU A 76 1.05 19.42 1.46
CA GLU A 76 0.75 18.53 0.32
C GLU A 76 1.99 18.09 -0.47
N GLU A 77 3.14 18.78 -0.33
CA GLU A 77 4.37 18.36 -0.98
C GLU A 77 5.04 17.17 -0.27
N ARG A 78 4.72 16.95 1.01
CA ARG A 78 5.26 15.84 1.79
C ARG A 78 4.51 14.56 1.41
N LEU A 79 5.26 13.50 1.14
CA LEU A 79 4.68 12.20 0.80
C LEU A 79 4.48 11.37 2.07
N PRO A 80 3.28 10.86 2.37
CA PRO A 80 3.07 9.95 3.48
C PRO A 80 3.68 8.58 3.16
N TYR A 81 4.13 7.84 4.17
CA TYR A 81 4.37 6.42 4.04
C TYR A 81 3.05 5.70 3.78
N LEU A 82 3.03 4.80 2.81
CA LEU A 82 1.85 3.99 2.49
C LEU A 82 2.08 2.58 3.02
N VAL A 83 1.12 2.07 3.78
CA VAL A 83 1.15 0.69 4.28
C VAL A 83 -0.08 -0.02 3.73
N LEU A 84 0.14 -0.93 2.78
CA LEU A 84 -0.88 -1.85 2.30
C LEU A 84 -0.98 -3.02 3.26
N ILE A 85 -2.18 -3.28 3.78
CA ILE A 85 -2.51 -4.40 4.66
C ILE A 85 -3.53 -5.27 3.94
N ILE A 86 -3.19 -6.54 3.74
CA ILE A 86 -4.07 -7.55 3.15
C ILE A 86 -4.32 -8.62 4.21
N ASP A 87 -5.56 -8.77 4.64
CA ASP A 87 -5.95 -9.77 5.66
C ASP A 87 -5.86 -11.22 5.14
N GLU A 88 -6.33 -11.43 3.90
CA GLU A 88 -6.30 -12.74 3.27
C GLU A 88 -5.85 -12.60 1.80
N LEU A 89 -4.58 -12.92 1.54
CA LEU A 89 -4.03 -12.89 0.18
C LEU A 89 -4.72 -13.89 -0.74
N ALA A 90 -5.09 -15.07 -0.24
CA ALA A 90 -5.64 -16.13 -1.08
C ALA A 90 -6.91 -15.70 -1.82
N ASP A 91 -7.76 -14.89 -1.19
CA ASP A 91 -9.00 -14.38 -1.81
C ASP A 91 -8.70 -13.44 -2.98
N LEU A 92 -7.58 -12.70 -2.94
CA LEU A 92 -7.12 -11.87 -4.07
C LEU A 92 -6.50 -12.70 -5.18
N MET A 93 -5.69 -13.71 -4.83
CA MET A 93 -5.07 -14.61 -5.81
C MET A 93 -6.13 -15.37 -6.62
N MET A 94 -7.26 -15.76 -6.00
CA MET A 94 -8.39 -16.37 -6.71
C MET A 94 -9.07 -15.43 -7.71
N ALA A 95 -8.99 -14.12 -7.50
CA ALA A 95 -9.60 -13.12 -8.39
C ALA A 95 -8.69 -12.74 -9.58
N GLY A 96 -7.37 -12.91 -9.45
CA GLY A 96 -6.41 -12.51 -10.47
C GLY A 96 -4.97 -12.86 -10.14
N PHE A 97 -4.66 -14.16 -10.04
CA PHE A 97 -3.36 -14.71 -9.63
C PHE A 97 -2.17 -14.00 -10.29
N ASP A 98 -2.07 -14.07 -11.63
CA ASP A 98 -0.91 -13.57 -12.39
C ASP A 98 -0.65 -12.07 -12.12
N GLU A 99 -1.71 -11.28 -12.02
CA GLU A 99 -1.61 -9.84 -11.81
C GLU A 99 -1.25 -9.49 -10.36
N VAL A 100 -1.90 -10.13 -9.39
CA VAL A 100 -1.62 -9.90 -7.97
C VAL A 100 -0.18 -10.29 -7.66
N GLU A 101 0.26 -11.45 -8.11
CA GLU A 101 1.63 -11.92 -7.92
C GLU A 101 2.64 -10.95 -8.53
N HIS A 102 2.43 -10.54 -9.79
CA HIS A 102 3.33 -9.62 -10.47
C HIS A 102 3.46 -8.28 -9.75
N ILE A 103 2.33 -7.69 -9.32
CA ILE A 103 2.33 -6.39 -8.63
C ILE A 103 2.97 -6.51 -7.25
N LEU A 104 2.62 -7.53 -6.47
CA LEU A 104 3.20 -7.72 -5.12
C LEU A 104 4.69 -7.97 -5.18
N CYS A 105 5.16 -8.81 -6.11
CA CYS A 105 6.59 -9.02 -6.34
C CYS A 105 7.31 -7.71 -6.69
N ARG A 106 6.75 -6.93 -7.62
CA ARG A 106 7.35 -5.65 -8.03
C ARG A 106 7.40 -4.64 -6.88
N LEU A 107 6.31 -4.51 -6.10
CA LEU A 107 6.28 -3.65 -4.93
C LEU A 107 7.30 -4.12 -3.88
N ALA A 108 7.34 -5.41 -3.55
CA ALA A 108 8.31 -5.95 -2.58
C ALA A 108 9.77 -5.67 -2.98
N GLN A 109 10.08 -5.69 -4.28
CA GLN A 109 11.42 -5.43 -4.80
C GLN A 109 11.81 -3.95 -4.80
N LEU A 110 10.87 -3.03 -5.12
CA LEU A 110 11.21 -1.65 -5.50
C LEU A 110 10.65 -0.58 -4.54
N ALA A 111 9.64 -0.90 -3.74
CA ALA A 111 8.86 0.07 -2.98
C ALA A 111 9.59 0.71 -1.77
N ARG A 112 10.67 0.09 -1.28
CA ARG A 112 11.33 0.53 -0.04
C ARG A 112 11.76 2.00 -0.09
N ALA A 113 12.37 2.44 -1.21
CA ALA A 113 12.84 3.80 -1.35
C ALA A 113 11.68 4.81 -1.44
N THR A 114 10.53 4.40 -1.97
CA THR A 114 9.35 5.24 -2.20
C THR A 114 8.41 5.29 -0.99
N GLY A 115 8.73 4.57 0.08
CA GLY A 115 7.95 4.57 1.32
C GLY A 115 6.64 3.81 1.23
N ILE A 116 6.54 2.85 0.33
CA ILE A 116 5.41 1.93 0.23
C ILE A 116 5.81 0.60 0.89
N HIS A 117 4.97 0.08 1.77
CA HIS A 117 5.22 -1.12 2.56
C HIS A 117 4.04 -2.07 2.47
N LEU A 118 4.34 -3.37 2.51
CA LEU A 118 3.35 -4.44 2.41
C LEU A 118 3.28 -5.20 3.74
N VAL A 119 2.07 -5.45 4.21
CA VAL A 119 1.73 -6.39 5.28
C VAL A 119 0.71 -7.35 4.68
N VAL A 120 1.13 -8.59 4.47
CA VAL A 120 0.31 -9.58 3.77
C VAL A 120 0.12 -10.77 4.69
N ALA A 121 -1.15 -11.07 4.98
CA ALA A 121 -1.55 -12.22 5.76
C ALA A 121 -2.28 -13.22 4.84
N THR A 122 -2.21 -14.50 5.23
CA THR A 122 -2.95 -15.58 4.58
C THR A 122 -3.19 -16.68 5.60
N GLN A 123 -4.36 -17.31 5.53
CA GLN A 123 -4.65 -18.52 6.29
C GLN A 123 -4.38 -19.79 5.46
N ARG A 124 -4.07 -19.62 4.17
CA ARG A 124 -3.77 -20.70 3.23
C ARG A 124 -2.29 -20.61 2.81
N PRO A 125 -1.35 -21.09 3.64
CA PRO A 125 0.06 -21.15 3.27
C PRO A 125 0.32 -22.37 2.37
N SER A 126 -0.31 -22.43 1.20
CA SER A 126 -0.09 -23.45 0.17
C SER A 126 0.96 -22.98 -0.85
N VAL A 127 1.57 -23.94 -1.54
CA VAL A 127 2.51 -23.70 -2.66
C VAL A 127 1.83 -23.79 -4.02
N ASP A 128 0.50 -23.91 -4.03
CA ASP A 128 -0.33 -24.08 -5.22
C ASP A 128 -0.41 -22.79 -6.07
#